data_AF-A0A3M1CDS5-F1
#
_entry.id   AF-A0A3M1CDS5-F1
#
_cell.length_a   1.000
_cell.length_b   1.000
_cell.length_c   1.000
_cell.angle_alpha   90.00
_cell.angle_beta   90.00
_cell.angle_gamma   90.00
#
_symmetry.space_group_name_H-M   'P 1'
#
loop_
_entity.id
_entity.type
_entity.pdbx_description
1 polymer ?
#
loop_
_entity_poly.entity_id
_entity_poly.type
_entity_poly.pdbx_seq_one_letter_code
_entity_poly.pdbx_strand_id
1 'polypeptide(L)' 'DVILLMPDGQEVVTGFATGKPMLRWRGWGAYYLAHDMQPGDKVRIVSMGDCRYRVTFHKHPNPDSMNFLKTSRHACPPT' A
#
# COMPACT_ATOMS: atom_id res chain seq x y z
N ASP A 1 -7.23 0.16 -22.18
CA ASP A 1 -7.10 0.84 -20.88
C ASP A 1 -6.68 -0.15 -19.80
N VAL A 2 -6.20 0.33 -18.66
CA VAL A 2 -5.74 -0.47 -17.52
C VAL A 2 -6.64 -0.20 -16.33
N ILE A 3 -7.04 -1.24 -15.59
CA ILE A 3 -7.89 -1.12 -14.41
C ILE A 3 -7.06 -1.42 -13.16
N LEU A 4 -7.07 -0.51 -12.19
CA LEU A 4 -6.51 -0.74 -10.86
C LEU A 4 -7.64 -1.00 -9.87
N LEU A 5 -7.61 -2.16 -9.21
CA LEU A 5 -8.41 -2.44 -8.03
C LEU A 5 -7.64 -1.94 -6.80
N MET A 6 -8.14 -0.86 -6.22
CA MET A 6 -7.54 -0.16 -5.10
C MET A 6 -7.82 -0.88 -3.77
N PRO A 7 -7.07 -0.59 -2.69
CA PRO A 7 -7.23 -1.28 -1.40
C PRO A 7 -8.59 -1.11 -0.72
N ASP A 8 -9.29 -0.02 -1.03
CA ASP A 8 -10.66 0.30 -0.60
C ASP A 8 -11.74 -0.42 -1.44
N GLY A 9 -11.33 -1.19 -2.45
CA GLY A 9 -12.22 -1.87 -3.39
C GLY A 9 -12.68 -1.01 -4.56
N GLN A 10 -12.24 0.24 -4.68
CA GLN A 10 -12.55 1.06 -5.86
C GLN A 10 -11.79 0.56 -7.09
N GLU A 11 -12.45 0.66 -8.26
CA GLU A 11 -11.83 0.42 -9.55
C GLU A 11 -11.50 1.73 -10.24
N VAL A 12 -10.23 1.89 -10.61
CA VAL A 12 -9.71 3.08 -11.28
C VAL A 12 -9.25 2.72 -12.68
N VAL A 13 -9.84 3.36 -13.68
CA VAL A 13 -9.40 3.23 -15.07
C VAL A 13 -8.27 4.22 -15.35
N THR A 14 -7.16 3.73 -15.88
CA THR A 14 -5.94 4.48 -16.17
C THR A 14 -5.21 3.92 -17.39
N GLY A 15 -4.02 4.45 -17.70
CA GLY A 15 -3.18 3.99 -18.80
C GLY A 15 -1.69 4.02 -18.48
N PHE A 16 -0.93 3.31 -19.31
CA PHE A 16 0.53 3.46 -19.32
C PHE A 16 0.92 4.78 -19.97
N ALA A 17 2.04 5.35 -19.54
CA ALA A 17 2.64 6.48 -20.22
C ALA A 17 3.08 6.09 -21.63
N THR A 18 2.83 6.96 -22.60
CA THR A 18 3.21 6.73 -24.00
C THR A 18 4.70 6.42 -24.12
N GLY A 19 5.02 5.26 -24.72
CA GLY A 19 6.40 4.81 -24.94
C GLY A 19 7.16 4.39 -23.68
N LYS A 20 6.49 4.25 -22.52
CA LYS A 20 7.14 3.81 -21.26
C LYS A 20 6.30 2.73 -20.56
N PRO A 21 6.91 1.70 -19.96
CA PRO A 21 6.21 0.71 -19.14
C PRO A 21 5.90 1.29 -17.74
N MET A 22 5.37 2.51 -17.68
CA MET A 22 5.14 3.25 -16.44
C MET A 22 3.67 3.60 -16.32
N LEU A 23 3.04 3.20 -15.22
CA LEU A 23 1.63 3.49 -14.97
C LEU A 23 1.48 4.98 -14.64
N ARG A 24 0.70 5.71 -15.43
CA ARG A 24 0.51 7.15 -15.26
C ARG A 24 -0.83 7.42 -14.59
N TRP A 25 -0.85 7.40 -13.26
CA TRP A 25 -2.03 7.78 -12.50
C TRP A 25 -1.73 8.92 -11.52
N ARG A 26 -2.60 9.93 -11.45
CA ARG A 26 -2.41 11.13 -10.61
C ARG A 26 -3.03 11.00 -9.22
N GLY A 27 -3.85 9.98 -8.98
CA GLY A 27 -4.59 9.79 -7.72
C GLY A 27 -3.77 9.23 -6.56
N TRP A 28 -2.50 8.87 -6.78
CA TRP A 28 -1.65 8.27 -5.75
C TRP A 28 -1.58 9.06 -4.44
N GLY A 29 -1.50 10.39 -4.52
CA GLY A 29 -1.37 11.24 -3.32
C GLY A 29 -2.51 11.08 -2.33
N ALA A 30 -3.75 11.00 -2.81
CA ALA A 30 -4.93 10.81 -1.95
C ALA A 30 -4.89 9.46 -1.23
N TYR A 31 -4.47 8.39 -1.93
CA TYR A 31 -4.34 7.07 -1.34
C TYR A 31 -3.16 6.97 -0.38
N TYR A 32 -2.04 7.62 -0.67
CA TYR A 32 -0.92 7.66 0.27
C TYR A 32 -1.31 8.34 1.58
N LEU A 33 -2.05 9.45 1.51
CA LEU A 33 -2.55 10.14 2.69
C LEU A 33 -3.59 9.31 3.45
N ALA A 34 -4.58 8.73 2.76
CA ALA A 34 -5.64 7.94 3.38
C ALA A 34 -5.12 6.68 4.09
N HIS A 35 -4.00 6.13 3.63
CA HIS A 35 -3.36 4.95 4.21
C HIS A 35 -2.10 5.28 5.03
N ASP A 36 -1.87 6.55 5.38
CA ASP A 36 -0.72 7.05 6.16
C ASP A 36 0.65 6.56 5.65
N MET A 37 0.80 6.46 4.33
CA MET A 37 1.99 5.90 3.69
C MET A 37 3.22 6.79 3.92
N GLN A 38 4.27 6.20 4.49
CA GLN A 38 5.53 6.86 4.80
C GLN A 38 6.63 6.44 3.82
N PRO A 39 7.69 7.26 3.63
CA PRO A 39 8.86 6.83 2.88
C PRO A 39 9.43 5.52 3.44
N GLY A 40 9.59 4.52 2.57
CA GLY A 40 10.01 3.16 2.94
C GLY A 40 8.86 2.13 2.94
N ASP A 41 7.61 2.58 3.05
CA ASP A 41 6.43 1.76 2.79
C ASP A 41 6.40 1.34 1.31
N LYS A 42 5.78 0.19 1.04
CA LYS A 42 5.76 -0.42 -0.29
C LYS A 42 4.35 -0.42 -0.87
N VAL A 43 4.26 0.00 -2.13
CA VAL A 43 3.09 -0.23 -2.97
C VAL A 43 3.33 -1.49 -3.77
N ARG A 44 2.44 -2.47 -3.67
CA ARG A 44 2.49 -3.70 -4.45
C ARG A 44 1.37 -3.68 -5.49
N ILE A 45 1.75 -3.87 -6.74
CA ILE A 45 0.82 -3.91 -7.87
C ILE A 45 0.94 -5.31 -8.48
N VAL A 46 -0.17 -6.05 -8.50
CA VAL A 46 -0.21 -7.45 -8.96
C VAL A 46 -1.13 -7.55 -10.17
N SER A 47 -0.63 -8.05 -11.29
CA SER A 47 -1.45 -8.35 -12.46
C SER A 47 -2.46 -9.45 -12.14
N MET A 48 -3.73 -9.22 -12.49
CA MET A 48 -4.82 -10.21 -12.37
C MET A 48 -5.23 -10.80 -13.74
N GLY A 49 -4.60 -10.36 -14.83
CA GLY A 49 -5.05 -10.65 -16.20
C GLY A 49 -5.94 -9.54 -16.77
N ASP A 50 -6.20 -9.57 -18.08
CA ASP A 50 -7.12 -8.66 -18.79
C ASP A 50 -6.89 -7.17 -18.52
N CYS A 51 -5.63 -6.75 -18.43
CA CYS A 51 -5.23 -5.39 -18.08
C CYS A 51 -5.77 -4.90 -16.71
N ARG A 52 -6.14 -5.82 -15.80
CA ARG A 52 -6.54 -5.53 -14.43
C ARG A 52 -5.39 -5.80 -13.47
N TYR A 53 -5.22 -4.91 -12.50
CA TYR A 53 -4.17 -4.98 -11.50
C TYR A 53 -4.74 -4.72 -10.11
N ARG A 54 -4.35 -5.51 -9.13
CA ARG A 54 -4.66 -5.25 -7.72
C ARG A 54 -3.55 -4.45 -7.07
N VAL A 55 -3.92 -3.40 -6.35
CA VAL A 55 -3.02 -2.55 -5.59
C VAL A 55 -3.16 -2.88 -4.10
N THR A 56 -2.04 -3.11 -3.42
CA THR A 56 -2.00 -3.24 -1.96
C THR A 56 -0.88 -2.39 -1.37
N PHE A 57 -1.09 -1.89 -0.15
CA PHE A 57 -0.09 -1.13 0.59
C PHE A 57 0.50 -1.97 1.71
N HIS A 58 1.82 -1.94 1.84
CA HIS A 58 2.56 -2.67 2.84
C HIS A 58 3.41 -1.69 3.65
N LYS A 59 3.13 -1.61 4.95
CA LYS A 59 3.92 -0.82 5.87
C LYS A 59 5.31 -1.41 6.01
N HIS A 60 6.33 -0.56 5.96
CA HIS A 60 7.65 -0.95 6.40
C HIS A 60 7.55 -1.29 7.89
N PRO A 61 8.12 -2.42 8.36
CA PRO A 61 8.22 -2.66 9.77
C PRO A 61 9.09 -1.56 10.38
N ASN A 62 8.47 -0.59 11.05
CA ASN A 62 9.19 0.43 11.77
C ASN A 62 9.92 -0.24 12.96
N PRO A 63 11.25 -0.17 13.05
CA PRO A 63 11.99 -0.72 14.18
C PRO A 63 11.53 -0.12 15.53
N ASP A 64 11.00 1.11 15.56
CA ASP A 64 10.47 1.72 16.79
C ASP A 64 9.12 1.12 17.23
N SER A 65 8.27 0.69 16.30
CA SER A 65 6.99 0.03 16.64
C SER A 65 7.19 -1.38 17.20
N MET A 66 8.28 -2.05 16.82
CA MET A 66 8.67 -3.35 17.37
C MET A 66 9.12 -3.28 18.83
N ASN A 67 9.65 -2.14 19.27
CA ASN A 67 10.05 -1.95 20.67
C ASN A 67 8.83 -1.82 21.59
N PHE A 68 7.76 -1.12 21.17
CA PHE A 68 6.53 -0.96 21.96
C PHE A 68 5.80 -2.30 22.22
N LEU A 69 5.80 -3.19 21.22
CA LEU A 69 5.22 -4.55 21.34
C LEU A 69 6.07 -5.51 22.20
N LYS A 70 7.36 -5.21 22.44
CA LYS A 70 8.20 -5.96 23.38
C LYS A 70 8.00 -5.49 24.82
N THR A 71 7.82 -4.19 25.06
CA THR A 71 7.61 -3.65 26.42
C THR A 71 6.24 -4.04 27.01
N SER A 72 5.22 -4.25 26.17
CA SER A 72 3.87 -4.59 26.65
C SER A 72 3.67 -6.05 27.09
N ARG A 73 4.60 -6.98 26.80
CA ARG A 73 4.47 -8.39 27.22
C ARG A 73 4.95 -8.68 28.65
N HIS A 74 5.39 -7.67 29.40
CA HIS A 74 5.87 -7.83 30.78
C HIS A 74 4.93 -7.27 31.86
N ALA A 75 3.70 -6.86 31.51
CA ALA A 75 2.71 -6.43 32.50
C ALA A 75 1.67 -7.54 32.76
N CYS A 76 2.10 -8.63 33.40
CA CYS A 76 1.19 -9.46 34.19
C CYS A 76 1.61 -9.29 35.65
N PRO A 77 0.80 -8.67 36.52
CA PRO A 77 1.08 -8.69 37.96
C PRO A 77 0.80 -10.10 38.48
N PRO A 78 1.75 -10.77 39.16
CA PRO A 78 1.43 -11.99 39.89
C PRO A 78 0.51 -11.65 41.08
N THR A 79 -0.52 -12.48 41.24
CA THR A 79 -1.51 -12.47 42.33
C THR A 79 -0.90 -13.00 43.61
#